data_AF-A0A7M7L2C1-F1
#
_entry.id   AF-A0A7M7L2C1-F1
#
_cell.length_a   1.000
_cell.length_b   1.000
_cell.length_c   1.000
_cell.angle_alpha   90.00
_cell.angle_beta   90.00
_cell.angle_gamma   90.00
#
_symmetry.space_group_name_H-M   'P 1'
#
loop_
_entity.id
_entity.type
_entity.pdbx_description
1 polymer ?
#
loop_
_entity_poly.entity_id
_entity_poly.type
_entity_poly.pdbx_seq_one_letter_code
_entity_poly.pdbx_strand_id
1 'polypeptide(L)'
;MENKEYIVKTIIHAGTKIINFVPGTKVFFHFKTTKCDPQRTIIDDSKVMGNPMELVLGKKFKLEVWEVIVQKMALNEVACFRIDKSLVTAYPFVSKTLREVGKPESKKRSHCCGVTLQNEGIGYDDLNELIKYPQDLEFTIDKYENLYKMKLVSKNVDKDGEGSVSLVPENTEDMWHAYNLISEGDFVTCSTIRKVQMESATGSSNSYRVRTTLTICVEGIDFDTQACVLRLKGRNVEENKYVKTGAYHTLDVEQNRKFTITKTKWDSISLERVDTACDPTQNADVAAVVMQEGIAHICLITSNMTIVRAKIDQVIPRKRKGNVSQHEKGLTRFYDNIMQGILRHVNFDIVKCIILASPGFVKDQFMDYMIQQAIKLDNKIILENKGKFLLVHSSSGFKHSLKEILAEPAVISRISETKASGEVKALETFYTILQTDPSRAFYGKKHIEKANGSQAIETLLISDKLFRCQDINLRKEYVELVESIKDSGGDVKIFSSLHVSGEQLDQLTGIAAILRFPMPELEDESDDESDSNEED
;
A
#
# COMPACT_ATOMS: atom_id res chain seq x y z
N MET A 1 -1.99 -27.87 -45.94
CA MET A 1 -3.08 -27.53 -44.99
C MET A 1 -2.60 -26.30 -44.25
N GLU A 2 -3.16 -25.13 -44.58
CA GLU A 2 -2.80 -23.87 -43.91
C GLU A 2 -3.17 -23.97 -42.42
N ASN A 3 -2.23 -23.59 -41.54
CA ASN A 3 -2.48 -23.48 -40.10
C ASN A 3 -3.55 -22.39 -39.87
N LYS A 4 -4.82 -22.79 -39.72
CA LYS A 4 -5.90 -21.87 -39.38
C LYS A 4 -5.66 -21.33 -37.97
N GLU A 5 -5.29 -20.06 -37.84
CA GLU A 5 -5.15 -19.40 -36.54
C GLU A 5 -6.54 -19.17 -35.92
N TYR A 6 -6.80 -19.81 -34.78
CA TYR A 6 -8.08 -19.68 -34.06
C TYR A 6 -8.23 -18.36 -33.28
N ILE A 7 -7.12 -17.64 -33.08
CA ILE A 7 -7.06 -16.35 -32.36
C ILE A 7 -6.13 -15.43 -33.14
N VAL A 8 -6.67 -14.33 -33.67
CA VAL A 8 -5.91 -13.32 -34.41
C VAL A 8 -5.87 -12.04 -33.58
N LYS A 9 -4.66 -11.56 -33.25
CA LYS A 9 -4.43 -10.36 -32.45
C LYS A 9 -4.07 -9.17 -33.35
N THR A 10 -4.72 -8.04 -33.13
CA THR A 10 -4.38 -6.75 -33.73
C THR A 10 -4.15 -5.73 -32.64
N ILE A 11 -2.93 -5.18 -32.55
CA ILE A 11 -2.59 -4.15 -31.57
C ILE A 11 -3.14 -2.82 -32.07
N ILE A 12 -3.95 -2.15 -31.26
CA ILE A 12 -4.49 -0.81 -31.53
C ILE A 12 -3.58 0.24 -30.88
N HIS A 13 -3.17 -0.01 -29.65
CA HIS A 13 -2.22 0.81 -28.91
C HIS A 13 -1.18 -0.09 -28.25
N ALA A 14 0.11 0.18 -28.50
CA ALA A 14 1.20 -0.59 -27.94
C ALA A 14 1.30 -0.39 -26.41
N GLY A 15 1.47 -1.48 -25.68
CA GLY A 15 1.69 -1.42 -24.22
C GLY A 15 3.15 -1.12 -23.86
N THR A 16 3.39 -0.91 -22.57
CA THR A 16 4.72 -0.52 -22.03
C THR A 16 5.57 -1.71 -21.61
N LYS A 17 4.98 -2.71 -20.94
CA LYS A 17 5.69 -3.83 -20.33
C LYS A 17 4.91 -5.13 -20.41
N ILE A 18 5.57 -6.22 -20.77
CA ILE A 18 4.98 -7.57 -20.72
C ILE A 18 5.04 -8.06 -19.27
N ILE A 19 3.91 -8.48 -18.72
CA ILE A 19 3.85 -9.09 -17.39
C ILE A 19 4.07 -10.59 -17.54
N ASN A 20 4.94 -11.16 -16.71
CA ASN A 20 5.01 -12.61 -16.54
C ASN A 20 3.90 -13.05 -15.58
N PHE A 21 3.00 -13.93 -16.02
CA PHE A 21 1.83 -14.33 -15.25
C PHE A 21 2.11 -15.51 -14.34
N VAL A 22 1.57 -15.46 -13.12
CA VAL A 22 1.55 -16.57 -12.15
C VAL A 22 0.08 -16.95 -11.88
N PRO A 23 -0.27 -18.23 -11.71
CA PRO A 23 -1.63 -18.61 -11.34
C PRO A 23 -2.09 -17.91 -10.06
N GLY A 24 -3.23 -17.19 -10.13
CA GLY A 24 -3.75 -16.35 -9.05
C GLY A 24 -3.63 -14.85 -9.32
N THR A 25 -2.87 -14.42 -10.33
CA THR A 25 -2.78 -13.00 -10.72
C THR A 25 -4.15 -12.44 -11.10
N LYS A 26 -4.54 -11.32 -10.46
CA LYS A 26 -5.72 -10.54 -10.80
C LYS A 26 -5.37 -9.56 -11.92
N VAL A 27 -6.16 -9.57 -13.00
CA VAL A 27 -6.04 -8.62 -14.09
C VAL A 27 -7.34 -7.86 -14.24
N PHE A 28 -7.21 -6.55 -14.41
CA PHE A 28 -8.32 -5.66 -14.65
C PHE A 28 -8.24 -5.13 -16.08
N PHE A 29 -9.37 -5.12 -16.78
CA PHE A 29 -9.43 -4.61 -18.13
C PHE A 29 -10.83 -4.13 -18.49
N HIS A 30 -10.91 -3.16 -19.39
CA HIS A 30 -12.13 -2.90 -20.11
C HIS A 30 -12.22 -3.78 -21.35
N PHE A 31 -13.42 -4.23 -21.70
CA PHE A 31 -13.65 -5.01 -22.91
C PHE A 31 -14.84 -4.46 -23.68
N LYS A 32 -14.76 -4.59 -25.00
CA LYS A 32 -15.86 -4.39 -25.92
C LYS A 32 -15.94 -5.61 -26.83
N THR A 33 -17.09 -6.25 -26.86
CA THR A 33 -17.34 -7.42 -27.69
C THR A 33 -18.26 -7.05 -28.85
N THR A 34 -17.86 -7.39 -30.07
CA THR A 34 -18.61 -7.13 -31.29
C THR A 34 -18.76 -8.41 -32.13
N LYS A 35 -19.85 -8.48 -32.89
CA LYS A 35 -20.00 -9.46 -33.99
C LYS A 35 -18.99 -9.13 -35.10
N CYS A 36 -18.58 -10.14 -35.88
CA CYS A 36 -17.72 -9.95 -37.06
C CYS A 36 -18.49 -9.54 -38.33
N ASP A 37 -19.64 -8.86 -38.17
CA ASP A 37 -20.44 -8.34 -39.27
C ASP A 37 -19.89 -6.99 -39.79
N PRO A 38 -20.25 -6.54 -41.00
CA PRO A 38 -19.76 -5.28 -41.57
C PRO A 38 -20.04 -4.05 -40.68
N GLN A 39 -21.09 -4.12 -39.85
CA GLN A 39 -21.49 -3.07 -38.92
C GLN A 39 -20.79 -3.15 -37.55
N ARG A 40 -20.03 -4.23 -37.27
CA ARG A 40 -19.43 -4.52 -35.96
C ARG A 40 -20.41 -4.34 -34.81
N THR A 41 -21.55 -5.01 -34.92
CA THR A 41 -22.65 -4.91 -33.96
C THR A 41 -22.15 -5.20 -32.55
N ILE A 42 -22.33 -4.24 -31.63
CA ILE A 42 -21.86 -4.33 -30.25
C ILE A 42 -22.77 -5.27 -29.47
N ILE A 43 -22.17 -6.24 -28.79
CA ILE A 43 -22.86 -7.16 -27.89
C ILE A 43 -22.74 -6.65 -26.45
N ASP A 44 -21.52 -6.38 -26.00
CA ASP A 44 -21.26 -5.88 -24.65
C ASP A 44 -20.12 -4.85 -24.67
N ASP A 45 -20.22 -3.84 -23.82
CA ASP A 45 -19.18 -2.83 -23.62
C ASP A 45 -19.06 -2.49 -22.13
N SER A 46 -17.95 -2.89 -21.52
CA SER A 46 -17.78 -2.72 -20.08
C SER A 46 -17.64 -1.25 -19.65
N LYS A 47 -17.26 -0.34 -20.56
CA LYS A 47 -17.25 1.11 -20.27
C LYS A 47 -18.67 1.66 -20.14
N VAL A 48 -19.61 1.13 -20.91
CA VAL A 48 -21.05 1.47 -20.81
C VAL A 48 -21.70 0.79 -19.61
N MET A 49 -21.27 -0.42 -19.27
CA MET A 49 -21.74 -1.15 -18.07
C MET A 49 -21.22 -0.55 -16.75
N GLY A 50 -20.23 0.34 -16.82
CA GLY A 50 -19.76 1.16 -15.70
C GLY A 50 -18.72 0.52 -14.78
N ASN A 51 -18.39 -0.77 -14.97
CA ASN A 51 -17.39 -1.47 -14.17
C ASN A 51 -16.39 -2.24 -15.07
N PRO A 52 -15.09 -2.19 -14.77
CA PRO A 52 -14.09 -3.00 -15.45
C PRO A 52 -14.26 -4.48 -15.11
N MET A 53 -13.73 -5.35 -15.98
CA MET A 53 -13.71 -6.79 -15.74
C MET A 53 -12.53 -7.14 -14.83
N GLU A 54 -12.79 -7.94 -13.79
CA GLU A 54 -11.76 -8.57 -12.95
C GLU A 54 -11.63 -10.05 -13.34
N LEU A 55 -10.43 -10.46 -13.78
CA LEU A 55 -10.11 -11.83 -14.13
C LEU A 55 -8.97 -12.35 -13.25
N VAL A 56 -9.19 -13.47 -12.56
CA VAL A 56 -8.15 -14.18 -11.80
C VAL A 56 -7.59 -15.29 -12.70
N LEU A 57 -6.37 -15.12 -13.19
CA LEU A 57 -5.74 -16.08 -14.10
C LEU A 57 -5.42 -17.40 -13.38
N GLY A 58 -5.54 -18.54 -14.08
CA GLY A 58 -5.19 -19.85 -13.52
C GLY A 58 -6.25 -20.49 -12.62
N LYS A 59 -7.42 -19.87 -12.46
CA LYS A 59 -8.58 -20.45 -11.76
C LYS A 59 -9.61 -21.11 -12.69
N LYS A 60 -9.25 -21.37 -13.96
CA LYS A 60 -10.13 -21.94 -14.99
C LYS A 60 -11.43 -21.15 -15.10
N PHE A 61 -11.31 -19.89 -15.53
CA PHE A 61 -12.45 -19.03 -15.81
C PHE A 61 -13.40 -19.68 -16.82
N LYS A 62 -14.70 -19.39 -16.71
CA LYS A 62 -15.76 -19.98 -17.57
C LYS A 62 -15.55 -19.72 -19.07
N LEU A 63 -14.77 -18.70 -19.42
CA LEU A 63 -14.36 -18.39 -20.79
C LEU A 63 -12.83 -18.41 -20.87
N GLU A 64 -12.26 -19.61 -21.06
CA GLU A 64 -10.82 -19.85 -21.03
C GLU A 64 -10.04 -18.96 -22.01
N VAL A 65 -10.65 -18.62 -23.16
CA VAL A 65 -9.99 -17.80 -24.18
C VAL A 65 -9.64 -16.41 -23.69
N TRP A 66 -10.37 -15.86 -22.71
CA TRP A 66 -10.03 -14.58 -22.07
C TRP A 66 -8.73 -14.64 -21.27
N GLU A 67 -8.45 -15.75 -20.59
CA GLU A 67 -7.17 -15.91 -19.90
C GLU A 67 -6.01 -15.90 -20.92
N VAL A 68 -6.17 -16.59 -22.05
CA VAL A 68 -5.14 -16.70 -23.09
C VAL A 68 -4.84 -15.35 -23.75
N ILE A 69 -5.87 -14.57 -24.12
CA ILE A 69 -5.66 -13.28 -24.81
C ILE A 69 -5.10 -12.22 -23.87
N VAL A 70 -5.57 -12.18 -22.61
CA VAL A 70 -5.06 -11.24 -21.58
C VAL A 70 -3.60 -11.54 -21.21
N GLN A 71 -3.20 -12.82 -21.26
CA GLN A 71 -1.81 -13.24 -21.10
C GLN A 71 -0.92 -12.80 -22.27
N LYS A 72 -1.47 -12.60 -23.47
CA LYS A 72 -0.72 -12.13 -24.63
C LYS A 72 -0.59 -10.61 -24.71
N MET A 73 -1.13 -9.87 -23.74
CA MET A 73 -1.10 -8.40 -23.73
C MET A 73 -0.07 -7.84 -22.76
N ALA A 74 0.64 -6.80 -23.21
CA ALA A 74 1.41 -5.92 -22.35
C ALA A 74 0.50 -5.02 -21.49
N LEU A 75 1.06 -4.44 -20.44
CA LEU A 75 0.41 -3.38 -19.64
C LEU A 75 0.13 -2.15 -20.48
N ASN A 76 -1.03 -1.54 -20.26
CA ASN A 76 -1.52 -0.36 -20.98
C ASN A 76 -1.66 -0.60 -22.50
N GLU A 77 -1.74 -1.86 -22.91
CA GLU A 77 -2.00 -2.26 -24.29
C GLU A 77 -3.50 -2.23 -24.57
N VAL A 78 -3.87 -1.69 -25.75
CA VAL A 78 -5.21 -1.86 -26.31
C VAL A 78 -5.09 -2.75 -27.52
N ALA A 79 -5.76 -3.90 -27.52
CA ALA A 79 -5.72 -4.85 -28.62
C ALA A 79 -7.08 -5.43 -28.93
N CYS A 80 -7.33 -5.68 -30.22
CA CYS A 80 -8.48 -6.41 -30.72
C CYS A 80 -8.09 -7.87 -30.98
N PHE A 81 -8.90 -8.79 -30.52
CA PHE A 81 -8.76 -10.23 -30.74
C PHE A 81 -9.96 -10.74 -31.50
N ARG A 82 -9.75 -11.21 -32.73
CA ARG A 82 -10.75 -11.99 -33.46
C ARG A 82 -10.61 -13.46 -33.08
N ILE A 83 -11.69 -14.04 -32.59
CA ILE A 83 -11.71 -15.39 -32.03
C ILE A 83 -12.71 -16.25 -32.79
N ASP A 84 -12.27 -17.44 -33.22
CA ASP A 84 -13.11 -18.40 -33.91
C ASP A 84 -14.28 -18.87 -33.01
N LYS A 85 -15.45 -19.03 -33.62
CA LYS A 85 -16.70 -19.47 -32.96
C LYS A 85 -16.55 -20.68 -32.02
N SER A 86 -15.62 -21.59 -32.30
CA SER A 86 -15.37 -22.79 -31.49
C SER A 86 -14.90 -22.47 -30.06
N LEU A 87 -14.21 -21.35 -29.85
CA LEU A 87 -13.62 -20.95 -28.56
C LEU A 87 -14.51 -20.00 -27.75
N VAL A 88 -15.62 -19.52 -28.32
CA VAL A 88 -16.52 -18.51 -27.71
C VAL A 88 -17.93 -19.03 -27.44
N THR A 89 -18.13 -20.34 -27.53
CA THR A 89 -19.43 -21.00 -27.25
C THR A 89 -19.96 -20.72 -25.85
N ALA A 90 -19.08 -20.50 -24.87
CA ALA A 90 -19.44 -20.15 -23.50
C ALA A 90 -19.77 -18.66 -23.29
N TYR A 91 -19.47 -17.78 -24.26
CA TYR A 91 -19.63 -16.34 -24.12
C TYR A 91 -21.06 -15.88 -23.81
N PRO A 92 -22.13 -16.40 -24.45
CA PRO A 92 -23.51 -16.01 -24.10
C PRO A 92 -23.85 -16.18 -22.62
N PHE A 93 -23.34 -17.23 -21.97
CA PHE A 93 -23.57 -17.51 -20.56
C PHE A 93 -22.76 -16.58 -19.64
N VAL A 94 -21.53 -16.26 -20.04
CA VAL A 94 -20.68 -15.30 -19.32
C VAL A 94 -21.27 -13.89 -19.44
N SER A 95 -21.67 -13.46 -20.64
CA SER A 95 -22.34 -12.18 -20.89
C SER A 95 -23.62 -12.04 -20.06
N LYS A 96 -24.49 -13.05 -20.01
CA LYS A 96 -25.65 -13.05 -19.11
C LYS A 96 -25.25 -12.77 -17.66
N THR A 97 -24.24 -13.49 -17.17
CA THR A 97 -23.75 -13.32 -15.79
C THR A 97 -23.29 -11.87 -15.57
N LEU A 98 -22.51 -11.32 -16.50
CA LEU A 98 -21.99 -9.94 -16.46
C LEU A 98 -23.11 -8.90 -16.46
N ARG A 99 -24.13 -9.06 -17.30
CA ARG A 99 -25.31 -8.17 -17.39
C ARG A 99 -26.21 -8.20 -16.14
N GLU A 100 -26.08 -9.23 -15.31
CA GLU A 100 -26.87 -9.44 -14.09
C GLU A 100 -26.10 -9.10 -12.80
N VAL A 101 -24.79 -8.86 -12.88
CA VAL A 101 -23.99 -8.36 -11.75
C VAL A 101 -24.54 -7.01 -11.28
N GLY A 102 -24.79 -6.88 -9.97
CA GLY A 102 -25.26 -5.63 -9.35
C GLY A 102 -26.78 -5.39 -9.38
N LYS A 103 -27.58 -6.21 -10.08
CA LYS A 103 -29.05 -6.12 -10.03
C LYS A 103 -29.61 -6.76 -8.75
N PRO A 104 -30.68 -6.21 -8.13
CA PRO A 104 -31.35 -6.83 -6.99
C PRO A 104 -31.95 -8.19 -7.39
N GLU A 105 -32.04 -9.12 -6.44
CA GLU A 105 -32.48 -10.51 -6.67
C GLU A 105 -33.87 -10.61 -7.33
N SER A 106 -34.76 -9.67 -7.07
CA SER A 106 -36.07 -9.54 -7.70
C SER A 106 -36.05 -9.22 -9.20
N LYS A 107 -34.92 -8.72 -9.72
CA LYS A 107 -34.70 -8.42 -11.15
C LYS A 107 -33.78 -9.43 -11.84
N LYS A 108 -33.25 -10.42 -11.12
CA LYS A 108 -32.43 -11.50 -11.71
C LYS A 108 -33.36 -12.57 -12.28
N ARG A 109 -33.14 -12.98 -13.52
CA ARG A 109 -33.97 -14.01 -14.17
C ARG A 109 -33.53 -15.41 -13.73
N SER A 110 -34.50 -16.31 -13.53
CA SER A 110 -34.29 -17.64 -12.94
C SER A 110 -33.18 -18.48 -13.61
N HIS A 111 -32.57 -19.36 -12.83
CA HIS A 111 -31.54 -20.30 -13.25
C HIS A 111 -32.11 -21.24 -14.34
N CYS A 112 -31.56 -21.19 -15.55
CA CYS A 112 -32.08 -21.96 -16.68
C CYS A 112 -31.51 -23.40 -16.62
N CYS A 113 -32.36 -24.39 -16.39
CA CYS A 113 -32.02 -25.82 -16.54
C CYS A 113 -31.94 -26.20 -18.04
N GLY A 114 -31.36 -27.36 -18.36
CA GLY A 114 -31.13 -27.80 -19.74
C GLY A 114 -32.38 -27.87 -20.63
N VAL A 115 -33.56 -28.10 -20.05
CA VAL A 115 -34.84 -28.19 -20.77
C VAL A 115 -35.45 -26.81 -21.07
N THR A 116 -35.29 -25.83 -20.17
CA THR A 116 -35.76 -24.44 -20.38
C THR A 116 -34.95 -23.71 -21.44
N LEU A 117 -33.70 -24.10 -21.67
CA LEU A 117 -32.82 -23.49 -22.67
C LEU A 117 -33.30 -23.73 -24.11
N GLN A 118 -33.95 -24.86 -24.36
CA GLN A 118 -34.48 -25.22 -25.68
C GLN A 118 -35.79 -24.50 -26.03
N ASN A 119 -36.61 -24.15 -25.04
CA ASN A 119 -37.93 -23.54 -25.26
C ASN A 119 -37.95 -22.01 -25.10
N GLU A 120 -37.14 -21.44 -24.20
CA GLU A 120 -37.22 -20.01 -23.82
C GLU A 120 -35.89 -19.25 -23.97
N GLY A 121 -34.79 -19.95 -24.21
CA GLY A 121 -33.44 -19.36 -24.30
C GLY A 121 -32.88 -18.90 -22.94
N ILE A 122 -31.87 -18.02 -22.97
CA ILE A 122 -31.19 -17.50 -21.77
C ILE A 122 -31.72 -16.14 -21.28
N GLY A 123 -32.72 -15.60 -21.98
CA GLY A 123 -33.44 -14.39 -21.59
C GLY A 123 -32.92 -13.07 -22.18
N TYR A 124 -32.06 -13.13 -23.20
CA TYR A 124 -31.60 -11.98 -23.99
C TYR A 124 -31.58 -12.38 -25.46
N ASP A 125 -32.32 -11.67 -26.32
CA ASP A 125 -32.57 -12.08 -27.70
C ASP A 125 -31.29 -12.10 -28.56
N ASP A 126 -30.42 -11.13 -28.34
CA ASP A 126 -29.09 -11.04 -28.97
C ASP A 126 -28.16 -12.21 -28.59
N LEU A 127 -28.21 -12.65 -27.33
CA LEU A 127 -27.44 -13.79 -26.86
C LEU A 127 -28.08 -15.13 -27.29
N ASN A 128 -29.41 -15.19 -27.37
CA ASN A 128 -30.15 -16.34 -27.89
C ASN A 128 -29.82 -16.59 -29.38
N GLU A 129 -29.76 -15.52 -30.18
CA GLU A 129 -29.29 -15.60 -31.56
C GLU A 129 -27.87 -16.15 -31.64
N LEU A 130 -26.98 -15.71 -30.74
CA LEU A 130 -25.58 -16.14 -30.73
C LEU A 130 -25.43 -17.63 -30.37
N ILE A 131 -26.33 -18.17 -29.52
CA ILE A 131 -26.40 -19.60 -29.22
C ILE A 131 -26.91 -20.39 -30.44
N LYS A 132 -27.94 -19.86 -31.13
CA LYS A 132 -28.57 -20.54 -32.28
C LYS A 132 -27.68 -20.51 -33.52
N TYR A 133 -26.94 -19.42 -33.73
CA TYR A 133 -26.04 -19.20 -34.85
C TYR A 133 -24.63 -18.80 -34.35
N PRO A 134 -23.82 -19.78 -33.91
CA PRO A 134 -22.45 -19.51 -33.46
C PRO A 134 -21.61 -18.87 -34.57
N GLN A 135 -20.96 -17.76 -34.23
CA GLN A 135 -20.11 -16.97 -35.13
C GLN A 135 -18.83 -16.52 -34.42
N ASP A 136 -17.86 -16.08 -35.20
CA ASP A 136 -16.64 -15.48 -34.68
C ASP A 136 -16.99 -14.18 -33.93
N LEU A 137 -16.21 -13.88 -32.90
CA LEU A 137 -16.37 -12.64 -32.12
C LEU A 137 -15.06 -11.84 -32.10
N GLU A 138 -15.20 -10.53 -32.08
CA GLU A 138 -14.10 -9.59 -31.84
C GLU A 138 -14.16 -9.09 -30.39
N PHE A 139 -13.05 -9.21 -29.67
CA PHE A 139 -12.86 -8.65 -28.32
C PHE A 139 -11.81 -7.55 -28.38
N THR A 140 -12.23 -6.30 -28.20
CA THR A 140 -11.31 -5.21 -27.94
C THR A 140 -11.06 -5.14 -26.44
N ILE A 141 -9.82 -5.38 -26.02
CA ILE A 141 -9.40 -5.34 -24.62
C ILE A 141 -8.50 -4.15 -24.40
N ASP A 142 -8.79 -3.40 -23.35
CA ASP A 142 -8.02 -2.27 -22.85
C ASP A 142 -7.50 -2.68 -21.47
N LYS A 143 -6.26 -3.20 -21.46
CA LYS A 143 -5.64 -3.76 -20.27
C LYS A 143 -4.82 -2.67 -19.60
N TYR A 144 -5.19 -2.31 -18.39
CA TYR A 144 -4.48 -1.31 -17.61
C TYR A 144 -3.95 -1.92 -16.31
N GLU A 145 -2.93 -1.30 -15.77
CA GLU A 145 -2.41 -1.65 -14.46
C GLU A 145 -3.42 -1.20 -13.39
N ASN A 146 -3.95 -2.13 -12.59
CA ASN A 146 -4.67 -1.74 -11.39
C ASN A 146 -3.64 -1.48 -10.31
N LEU A 147 -3.19 -0.23 -10.28
CA LEU A 147 -2.35 0.29 -9.23
C LEU A 147 -3.24 0.40 -7.99
N TYR A 148 -3.05 -0.53 -7.05
CA TYR A 148 -3.65 -0.44 -5.72
C TYR A 148 -3.26 0.91 -5.14
N LYS A 149 -4.21 1.83 -4.99
CA LYS A 149 -3.93 3.20 -4.59
C LYS A 149 -5.04 3.75 -3.73
N MET A 150 -4.72 4.74 -2.91
CA MET A 150 -5.78 5.52 -2.30
C MET A 150 -6.57 6.22 -3.41
N LYS A 151 -7.85 5.86 -3.56
CA LYS A 151 -8.68 6.43 -4.62
C LYS A 151 -9.35 7.70 -4.12
N LEU A 152 -8.97 8.83 -4.69
CA LEU A 152 -9.68 10.09 -4.53
C LEU A 152 -11.04 10.02 -5.21
N VAL A 153 -12.11 10.13 -4.42
CA VAL A 153 -13.50 10.11 -4.91
C VAL A 153 -14.00 11.52 -5.19
N SER A 154 -13.73 12.46 -4.29
CA SER A 154 -14.08 13.87 -4.45
C SER A 154 -13.16 14.76 -3.62
N LYS A 155 -12.81 15.93 -4.15
CA LYS A 155 -12.01 16.95 -3.49
C LYS A 155 -12.75 18.28 -3.63
N ASN A 156 -13.37 18.73 -2.55
CA ASN A 156 -14.10 19.99 -2.48
C ASN A 156 -13.41 20.86 -1.43
N VAL A 157 -12.40 21.62 -1.84
CA VAL A 157 -11.63 22.50 -0.96
C VAL A 157 -11.73 23.91 -1.53
N ASP A 158 -12.23 24.84 -0.73
CA ASP A 158 -12.36 26.25 -1.09
C ASP A 158 -11.00 26.97 -1.03
N LYS A 159 -10.95 28.18 -1.59
CA LYS A 159 -9.73 29.00 -1.61
C LYS A 159 -9.22 29.36 -0.22
N ASP A 160 -10.12 29.42 0.76
CA ASP A 160 -9.79 29.70 2.16
C ASP A 160 -9.30 28.45 2.92
N GLY A 161 -9.25 27.29 2.26
CA GLY A 161 -8.77 26.03 2.80
C GLY A 161 -9.82 25.21 3.54
N GLU A 162 -11.05 25.70 3.72
CA GLU A 162 -12.15 24.89 4.26
C GLU A 162 -12.65 23.90 3.21
N GLY A 163 -12.95 22.67 3.62
CA GLY A 163 -13.45 21.70 2.65
C GLY A 163 -13.54 20.26 3.10
N SER A 164 -14.04 19.44 2.19
CA SER A 164 -14.19 17.99 2.36
C SER A 164 -13.47 17.21 1.26
N VAL A 165 -12.78 16.14 1.68
CA VAL A 165 -12.07 15.22 0.81
C VAL A 165 -12.56 13.81 1.08
N SER A 166 -13.01 13.12 0.03
CA SER A 166 -13.48 11.74 0.10
C SER A 166 -12.45 10.80 -0.51
N LEU A 167 -12.02 9.80 0.26
CA LEU A 167 -10.97 8.86 -0.11
C LEU A 167 -11.46 7.42 0.09
N VAL A 168 -10.90 6.48 -0.67
CA VAL A 168 -11.06 5.05 -0.46
C VAL A 168 -9.65 4.45 -0.29
N PRO A 169 -9.30 3.92 0.90
CA PRO A 169 -8.02 3.26 1.12
C PRO A 169 -8.07 1.85 0.53
N GLU A 170 -7.23 1.54 -0.45
CA GLU A 170 -7.16 0.22 -1.09
C GLU A 170 -6.09 -0.66 -0.41
N ASN A 171 -5.01 -0.04 0.08
CA ASN A 171 -3.86 -0.70 0.71
C ASN A 171 -3.76 -0.48 2.22
N THR A 172 -2.90 -1.28 2.87
CA THR A 172 -2.52 -1.05 4.27
C THR A 172 -1.72 0.23 4.47
N GLU A 173 -0.97 0.68 3.46
CA GLU A 173 -0.23 1.94 3.51
C GLU A 173 -1.15 3.17 3.45
N ASP A 174 -2.26 3.08 2.72
CA ASP A 174 -3.28 4.13 2.67
C ASP A 174 -3.88 4.42 4.04
N MET A 175 -3.91 3.42 4.94
CA MET A 175 -4.35 3.61 6.32
C MET A 175 -3.37 4.48 7.12
N TRP A 176 -2.07 4.38 6.85
CA TRP A 176 -1.07 5.27 7.42
C TRP A 176 -1.21 6.70 6.86
N HIS A 177 -1.50 6.84 5.57
CA HIS A 177 -1.82 8.15 4.99
C HIS A 177 -3.07 8.75 5.63
N ALA A 178 -4.14 7.97 5.78
CA ALA A 178 -5.37 8.40 6.45
C ALA A 178 -5.11 8.82 7.91
N TYR A 179 -4.32 8.03 8.65
CA TYR A 179 -3.91 8.34 10.02
C TYR A 179 -3.22 9.70 10.13
N ASN A 180 -2.34 10.01 9.19
CA ASN A 180 -1.62 11.28 9.19
C ASN A 180 -2.42 12.47 8.64
N LEU A 181 -3.48 12.20 7.88
CA LEU A 181 -4.38 13.25 7.39
C LEU A 181 -5.39 13.67 8.46
N ILE A 182 -5.90 12.74 9.26
CA ILE A 182 -6.95 13.00 10.25
C ILE A 182 -6.31 13.57 11.53
N SER A 183 -6.92 14.61 12.07
CA SER A 183 -6.50 15.28 13.31
C SER A 183 -7.68 15.40 14.28
N GLU A 184 -7.38 15.58 15.56
CA GLU A 184 -8.41 15.85 16.57
C GLU A 184 -9.13 17.17 16.25
N GLY A 185 -10.46 17.17 16.36
CA GLY A 185 -11.32 18.28 15.96
C GLY A 185 -11.84 18.21 14.52
N ASP A 186 -11.31 17.32 13.67
CA ASP A 186 -11.84 17.11 12.33
C ASP A 186 -13.17 16.34 12.35
N PHE A 187 -13.96 16.53 11.30
CA PHE A 187 -15.18 15.75 11.09
C PHE A 187 -14.92 14.62 10.11
N VAL A 188 -15.22 13.38 10.51
CA VAL A 188 -15.04 12.20 9.66
C VAL A 188 -16.35 11.45 9.50
N THR A 189 -16.73 11.22 8.24
CA THR A 189 -17.90 10.45 7.85
C THR A 189 -17.48 9.08 7.32
N CYS A 190 -17.91 8.00 7.98
CA CYS A 190 -17.60 6.63 7.57
C CYS A 190 -18.78 5.66 7.84
N SER A 191 -18.81 4.54 7.13
CA SER A 191 -19.76 3.45 7.39
C SER A 191 -19.34 2.66 8.62
N THR A 192 -20.24 2.44 9.57
CA THR A 192 -20.00 1.64 10.77
C THR A 192 -21.15 0.66 11.03
N ILE A 193 -20.90 -0.36 11.84
CA ILE A 193 -21.92 -1.34 12.24
C ILE A 193 -22.26 -1.06 13.71
N ARG A 194 -23.52 -0.75 13.97
CA ARG A 194 -24.02 -0.54 15.34
C ARG A 194 -25.00 -1.64 15.73
N LYS A 195 -24.87 -2.13 16.97
CA LYS A 195 -25.88 -2.99 17.58
C LYS A 195 -26.98 -2.10 18.13
N VAL A 196 -28.19 -2.25 17.61
CA VAL A 196 -29.38 -1.51 18.05
C VAL A 196 -30.21 -2.46 18.91
N GLN A 197 -30.55 -2.02 20.11
CA GLN A 197 -31.53 -2.70 20.97
C GLN A 197 -32.88 -2.01 20.77
N MET A 198 -33.89 -2.78 20.39
CA MET A 198 -35.28 -2.33 20.38
C MET A 198 -36.03 -3.04 21.50
N GLU A 199 -36.68 -2.27 22.36
CA GLU A 199 -37.63 -2.79 23.34
C GLU A 199 -39.02 -2.77 22.71
N SER A 200 -39.66 -3.94 22.65
CA SER A 200 -41.05 -4.05 22.20
C SER A 200 -41.99 -3.59 23.32
N ALA A 201 -43.20 -3.15 22.97
CA ALA A 201 -44.23 -2.76 23.95
C ALA A 201 -44.57 -3.86 24.98
N THR A 202 -44.25 -5.11 24.67
CA THR A 202 -44.39 -6.30 25.52
C THR A 202 -43.22 -6.54 26.48
N GLY A 203 -42.20 -5.66 26.53
CA GLY A 203 -41.04 -5.77 27.44
C GLY A 203 -39.93 -6.73 26.97
N SER A 204 -40.08 -7.36 25.81
CA SER A 204 -39.05 -8.18 25.18
C SER A 204 -38.02 -7.31 24.45
N SER A 205 -36.75 -7.45 24.79
CA SER A 205 -35.64 -6.78 24.12
C SER A 205 -35.08 -7.64 22.99
N ASN A 206 -35.01 -7.07 21.78
CA ASN A 206 -34.38 -7.73 20.64
C ASN A 206 -33.20 -6.88 20.16
N SER A 207 -32.10 -7.53 19.77
CA SER A 207 -30.89 -6.85 19.33
C SER A 207 -30.48 -7.29 17.93
N TYR A 208 -30.29 -6.33 17.04
CA TYR A 208 -29.85 -6.58 15.67
C TYR A 208 -28.72 -5.60 15.29
N ARG A 209 -27.91 -5.99 14.30
CA ARG A 209 -26.77 -5.20 13.83
C ARG A 209 -27.18 -4.44 12.57
N VAL A 210 -27.01 -3.13 12.57
CA VAL A 210 -27.33 -2.26 11.43
C VAL A 210 -26.07 -1.56 10.95
N ARG A 211 -25.83 -1.59 9.65
CA ARG A 211 -24.81 -0.76 9.02
C ARG A 211 -25.37 0.63 8.77
N THR A 212 -24.69 1.64 9.26
CA THR A 212 -25.12 3.04 9.18
C THR A 212 -23.90 3.92 8.92
N THR A 213 -24.07 5.00 8.16
CA THR A 213 -23.04 6.03 8.00
C THR A 213 -23.18 7.06 9.12
N LEU A 214 -22.08 7.36 9.81
CA LEU A 214 -22.04 8.36 10.87
C LEU A 214 -20.96 9.39 10.58
N THR A 215 -21.25 10.65 10.92
CA THR A 215 -20.28 11.76 10.93
C THR A 215 -19.93 12.06 12.38
N ILE A 216 -18.67 11.83 12.75
CA ILE A 216 -18.17 12.11 14.10
C ILE A 216 -17.20 13.29 14.08
N CYS A 217 -17.19 14.08 15.16
CA CYS A 217 -16.08 14.96 15.50
C CYS A 217 -15.03 14.14 16.26
N VAL A 218 -13.81 14.06 15.71
CA VAL A 218 -12.74 13.20 16.22
C VAL A 218 -12.17 13.80 17.51
N GLU A 219 -12.20 13.03 18.60
CA GLU A 219 -11.59 13.37 19.89
C GLU A 219 -10.36 12.51 20.20
N GLY A 220 -10.19 11.37 19.52
CA GLY A 220 -9.02 10.51 19.72
C GLY A 220 -8.80 9.58 18.54
N ILE A 221 -7.54 9.32 18.23
CA ILE A 221 -7.09 8.56 17.08
C ILE A 221 -6.19 7.43 17.58
N ASP A 222 -6.51 6.19 17.21
CA ASP A 222 -5.72 5.01 17.54
C ASP A 222 -5.36 4.27 16.25
N PHE A 223 -4.07 4.06 16.02
CA PHE A 223 -3.55 3.40 14.83
C PHE A 223 -2.70 2.20 15.22
N ASP A 224 -3.19 1.00 14.90
CA ASP A 224 -2.44 -0.23 15.06
C ASP A 224 -1.52 -0.44 13.86
N THR A 225 -0.22 -0.34 14.06
CA THR A 225 0.80 -0.49 13.01
C THR A 225 0.93 -1.92 12.48
N GLN A 226 0.62 -2.95 13.29
CA GLN A 226 0.76 -4.35 12.90
C GLN A 226 -0.48 -4.83 12.13
N ALA A 227 -1.66 -4.49 12.66
CA ALA A 227 -2.94 -4.80 12.03
C ALA A 227 -3.28 -3.84 10.88
N CYS A 228 -2.62 -2.68 10.82
CA CYS A 228 -2.90 -1.58 9.89
C CYS A 228 -4.38 -1.15 9.97
N VAL A 229 -4.90 -1.01 11.20
CA VAL A 229 -6.28 -0.62 11.48
C VAL A 229 -6.29 0.75 12.14
N LEU A 230 -7.09 1.67 11.58
CA LEU A 230 -7.30 3.01 12.10
C LEU A 230 -8.66 3.09 12.78
N ARG A 231 -8.66 3.45 14.07
CA ARG A 231 -9.85 3.66 14.89
C ARG A 231 -9.96 5.12 15.30
N LEU A 232 -11.13 5.70 15.09
CA LEU A 232 -11.42 7.09 15.38
C LEU A 232 -12.51 7.15 16.43
N LYS A 233 -12.20 7.69 17.60
CA LYS A 233 -13.16 7.91 18.68
C LYS A 233 -13.68 9.34 18.59
N GLY A 234 -14.98 9.51 18.70
CA GLY A 234 -15.57 10.84 18.59
C GLY A 234 -17.05 10.89 18.98
N ARG A 235 -17.61 12.10 18.88
CA ARG A 235 -19.05 12.34 19.11
C ARG A 235 -19.77 12.52 17.79
N ASN A 236 -20.96 11.92 17.68
CA ASN A 236 -21.79 12.06 16.50
C ASN A 236 -22.34 13.49 16.37
N VAL A 237 -22.19 14.11 15.19
CA VAL A 237 -22.58 15.50 14.93
C VAL A 237 -23.92 15.60 14.20
N GLU A 238 -24.21 14.62 13.35
CA GLU A 238 -25.44 14.56 12.56
C GLU A 238 -26.50 13.68 13.23
N GLU A 239 -27.77 14.09 13.14
CA GLU A 239 -28.88 13.25 13.60
C GLU A 239 -28.97 11.96 12.76
N ASN A 240 -29.01 10.81 13.44
CA ASN A 240 -29.18 9.52 12.79
C ASN A 240 -30.32 8.74 13.42
N LYS A 241 -31.01 7.92 12.61
CA LYS A 241 -32.12 7.05 13.03
C LYS A 241 -31.76 6.15 14.22
N TYR A 242 -30.49 5.77 14.33
CA TYR A 242 -30.01 4.82 15.35
C TYR A 242 -29.05 5.43 16.38
N VAL A 243 -28.62 6.68 16.18
CA VAL A 243 -27.60 7.34 17.00
C VAL A 243 -28.03 8.77 17.30
N LYS A 244 -28.17 9.06 18.60
CA LYS A 244 -28.46 10.41 19.07
C LYS A 244 -27.28 11.34 18.78
N THR A 245 -27.56 12.60 18.47
CA THR A 245 -26.56 13.65 18.37
C THR A 245 -25.80 13.79 19.69
N GLY A 246 -24.48 13.98 19.61
CA GLY A 246 -23.57 14.04 20.76
C GLY A 246 -23.19 12.70 21.37
N ALA A 247 -23.77 11.57 20.93
CA ALA A 247 -23.40 10.26 21.44
C ALA A 247 -21.99 9.85 20.99
N TYR A 248 -21.23 9.27 21.92
CA TYR A 248 -19.91 8.70 21.62
C TYR A 248 -20.01 7.48 20.71
N HIS A 249 -19.13 7.42 19.72
CA HIS A 249 -18.99 6.28 18.82
C HIS A 249 -17.53 6.14 18.38
N THR A 250 -17.11 4.90 18.11
CA THR A 250 -15.80 4.60 17.53
C THR A 250 -16.00 4.13 16.09
N LEU A 251 -15.43 4.85 15.13
CA LEU A 251 -15.40 4.48 13.72
C LEU A 251 -14.12 3.71 13.42
N ASP A 252 -14.28 2.51 12.86
CA ASP A 252 -13.19 1.76 12.26
C ASP A 252 -13.13 2.12 10.77
N VAL A 253 -12.01 2.65 10.29
CA VAL A 253 -11.81 2.89 8.87
C VAL A 253 -11.50 1.56 8.20
N GLU A 254 -12.35 1.13 7.27
CA GLU A 254 -12.22 -0.15 6.58
C GLU A 254 -11.53 0.01 5.21
N GLN A 255 -10.71 -0.97 4.82
CA GLN A 255 -10.14 -1.05 3.48
C GLN A 255 -11.26 -1.19 2.42
N ASN A 256 -11.03 -0.61 1.26
CA ASN A 256 -11.94 -0.56 0.11
C ASN A 256 -13.30 0.09 0.42
N ARG A 257 -13.37 0.93 1.47
CA ARG A 257 -14.56 1.72 1.77
C ARG A 257 -14.28 3.20 1.78
N LYS A 258 -15.25 3.95 1.26
CA LYS A 258 -15.20 5.41 1.26
C LYS A 258 -15.29 5.93 2.70
N PHE A 259 -14.39 6.84 3.03
CA PHE A 259 -14.54 7.75 4.16
C PHE A 259 -14.36 9.19 3.65
N THR A 260 -14.98 10.13 4.35
CA THR A 260 -14.90 11.55 4.01
C THR A 260 -14.34 12.31 5.20
N ILE A 261 -13.29 13.09 4.99
CA ILE A 261 -12.71 13.99 5.98
C ILE A 261 -13.18 15.40 5.64
N THR A 262 -13.69 16.11 6.63
CA THR A 262 -14.00 17.54 6.54
C THR A 262 -13.13 18.27 7.55
N LYS A 263 -12.33 19.22 7.06
CA LYS A 263 -11.42 20.02 7.87
C LYS A 263 -11.80 21.49 7.78
N THR A 264 -11.53 22.21 8.86
CA THR A 264 -11.62 23.68 8.89
C THR A 264 -10.57 24.33 8.01
N LYS A 265 -9.35 23.77 7.97
CA LYS A 265 -8.27 24.22 7.10
C LYS A 265 -7.47 23.05 6.54
N TRP A 266 -7.37 22.97 5.22
CA TRP A 266 -6.50 22.08 4.47
C TRP A 266 -5.18 22.78 4.18
N ASP A 267 -4.13 22.38 4.88
CA ASP A 267 -2.77 22.88 4.66
C ASP A 267 -2.16 22.31 3.37
N SER A 268 -1.19 23.01 2.79
CA SER A 268 -0.43 22.56 1.60
C SER A 268 0.15 21.16 1.78
N ILE A 269 0.73 20.88 2.95
CA ILE A 269 1.31 19.59 3.33
C ILE A 269 0.26 18.47 3.37
N SER A 270 -0.96 18.79 3.84
CA SER A 270 -2.06 17.81 3.89
C SER A 270 -2.53 17.46 2.48
N LEU A 271 -2.59 18.44 1.58
CA LEU A 271 -2.95 18.23 0.18
C LEU A 271 -1.88 17.46 -0.59
N GLU A 272 -0.61 17.83 -0.42
CA GLU A 272 0.53 17.10 -0.99
C GLU A 272 0.55 15.64 -0.52
N ARG A 273 0.17 15.36 0.73
CA ARG A 273 0.05 14.00 1.26
C ARG A 273 -1.10 13.22 0.62
N VAL A 274 -2.24 13.86 0.34
CA VAL A 274 -3.34 13.23 -0.43
C VAL A 274 -2.85 12.87 -1.83
N ASP A 275 -2.16 13.79 -2.49
CA ASP A 275 -1.65 13.57 -3.84
C ASP A 275 -0.58 12.46 -3.86
N THR A 276 0.31 12.42 -2.85
CA THR A 276 1.31 11.35 -2.65
C THR A 276 0.64 9.99 -2.43
N ALA A 277 -0.44 9.92 -1.63
CA ALA A 277 -1.17 8.68 -1.38
C ALA A 277 -1.92 8.16 -2.63
N CYS A 278 -2.25 9.07 -3.56
CA CYS A 278 -2.93 8.74 -4.81
C CYS A 278 -1.94 8.42 -5.96
N ASP A 279 -0.65 8.69 -5.79
CA ASP A 279 0.37 8.49 -6.82
C ASP A 279 0.70 6.99 -6.99
N PRO A 280 0.50 6.42 -8.19
CA PRO A 280 0.77 5.01 -8.44
C PRO A 280 2.25 4.61 -8.41
N THR A 281 3.17 5.56 -8.50
CA THR A 281 4.61 5.27 -8.61
C THR A 281 5.24 4.79 -7.30
N GLN A 282 4.56 5.01 -6.16
CA GLN A 282 5.09 4.77 -4.82
C GLN A 282 4.49 3.51 -4.19
N ASN A 283 4.97 2.32 -4.60
CA ASN A 283 4.62 1.07 -3.93
C ASN A 283 5.76 0.56 -3.04
N ALA A 284 5.40 -0.17 -1.98
CA ALA A 284 6.31 -0.81 -1.05
C ALA A 284 7.09 -1.97 -1.68
N ASP A 285 8.41 -1.93 -1.57
CA ASP A 285 9.30 -2.63 -2.50
C ASP A 285 10.12 -3.77 -1.88
N VAL A 286 10.32 -3.79 -0.56
CA VAL A 286 11.45 -4.55 0.01
C VAL A 286 11.08 -5.31 1.26
N ALA A 287 11.42 -6.60 1.30
CA ALA A 287 11.44 -7.38 2.53
C ALA A 287 12.89 -7.44 3.04
N ALA A 288 13.07 -7.33 4.35
CA ALA A 288 14.38 -7.45 4.99
C ALA A 288 14.32 -8.45 6.14
N VAL A 289 15.25 -9.39 6.15
CA VAL A 289 15.41 -10.39 7.20
C VAL A 289 16.76 -10.13 7.86
N VAL A 290 16.72 -9.59 9.07
CA VAL A 290 17.91 -9.35 9.88
C VAL A 290 18.04 -10.49 10.86
N MET A 291 19.19 -11.16 10.87
CA MET A 291 19.39 -12.38 11.65
C MET A 291 20.72 -12.36 12.41
N GLN A 292 20.71 -13.00 13.57
CA GLN A 292 21.86 -13.33 14.40
C GLN A 292 21.61 -14.73 14.97
N GLU A 293 22.65 -15.40 15.48
CA GLU A 293 22.48 -16.71 16.13
C GLU A 293 21.44 -16.63 17.26
N GLY A 294 20.26 -17.22 17.03
CA GLY A 294 19.16 -17.32 17.97
C GLY A 294 18.09 -16.23 17.89
N ILE A 295 18.29 -15.16 17.12
CA ILE A 295 17.30 -14.09 16.95
C ILE A 295 17.21 -13.70 15.47
N ALA A 296 16.00 -13.65 14.92
CA ALA A 296 15.76 -13.10 13.60
C ALA A 296 14.51 -12.21 13.57
N HIS A 297 14.58 -11.13 12.80
CA HIS A 297 13.49 -10.19 12.56
C HIS A 297 13.16 -10.19 11.07
N ILE A 298 11.92 -10.51 10.74
CA ILE A 298 11.38 -10.42 9.39
C ILE A 298 10.59 -9.12 9.31
N CYS A 299 11.10 -8.19 8.50
CA CYS A 299 10.60 -6.84 8.34
C CYS A 299 10.13 -6.63 6.90
N LEU A 300 9.03 -5.90 6.74
CA LEU A 300 8.58 -5.38 5.47
C LEU A 300 8.81 -3.87 5.47
N ILE A 301 9.63 -3.40 4.53
CA ILE A 301 9.97 -2.00 4.36
C ILE A 301 9.11 -1.47 3.21
N THR A 302 8.18 -0.62 3.59
CA THR A 302 7.35 0.15 2.66
C THR A 302 7.97 1.53 2.46
N SER A 303 7.40 2.35 1.56
CA SER A 303 7.92 3.70 1.31
C SER A 303 7.87 4.59 2.55
N ASN A 304 6.87 4.40 3.41
CA ASN A 304 6.64 5.26 4.58
C ASN A 304 6.73 4.55 5.94
N MET A 305 6.80 3.22 6.01
CA MET A 305 6.88 2.50 7.30
C MET A 305 7.69 1.22 7.23
N THR A 306 8.32 0.87 8.36
CA THR A 306 9.01 -0.42 8.54
C THR A 306 8.21 -1.29 9.50
N ILE A 307 7.54 -2.31 8.97
CA ILE A 307 6.70 -3.22 9.76
C ILE A 307 7.49 -4.47 10.12
N VAL A 308 7.62 -4.78 11.41
CA VAL A 308 8.13 -6.08 11.88
C VAL A 308 6.98 -7.09 11.83
N ARG A 309 7.04 -8.05 10.92
CA ARG A 309 5.99 -9.07 10.74
C ARG A 309 6.18 -10.29 11.63
N ALA A 310 7.43 -10.67 11.88
CA ALA A 310 7.76 -11.77 12.77
C ALA A 310 9.08 -11.52 13.50
N LYS A 311 9.09 -11.84 14.78
CA LYS A 311 10.29 -11.99 15.60
C LYS A 311 10.43 -13.47 15.95
N ILE A 312 11.56 -14.06 15.55
CA ILE A 312 11.90 -15.45 15.84
C ILE A 312 12.99 -15.41 16.88
N ASP A 313 12.69 -15.92 18.07
CA ASP A 313 13.60 -15.98 19.20
C ASP A 313 13.75 -17.45 19.62
N GLN A 314 14.96 -17.97 19.50
CA GLN A 314 15.26 -19.37 19.77
C GLN A 314 16.62 -19.50 20.45
N VAL A 315 16.63 -20.11 21.63
CA VAL A 315 17.86 -20.36 22.38
C VAL A 315 18.67 -21.45 21.66
N ILE A 316 19.81 -21.08 21.08
CA ILE A 316 20.75 -22.01 20.46
C ILE A 316 21.79 -22.46 21.49
N PRO A 317 21.90 -23.77 21.80
CA PRO A 317 22.89 -24.28 22.74
C PRO A 317 24.31 -23.95 22.28
N ARG A 318 25.18 -23.48 23.17
CA ARG A 318 26.60 -23.23 22.85
C ARG A 318 27.32 -24.54 22.53
N LYS A 319 28.32 -24.46 21.65
CA LYS A 319 29.21 -25.59 21.31
C LYS A 319 29.95 -26.05 22.57
N ARG A 320 29.75 -27.31 22.97
CA ARG A 320 30.51 -27.95 24.07
C ARG A 320 31.39 -29.05 23.49
N LYS A 321 32.58 -29.24 24.10
CA LYS A 321 33.52 -30.30 23.71
C LYS A 321 32.83 -31.66 23.90
N GLY A 322 32.60 -32.37 22.79
CA GLY A 322 31.93 -33.69 22.76
C GLY A 322 30.48 -33.70 22.22
N ASN A 323 29.74 -32.59 22.27
CA ASN A 323 28.33 -32.52 21.87
C ASN A 323 28.05 -31.35 20.92
N VAL A 324 28.56 -31.43 19.68
CA VAL A 324 28.31 -30.43 18.62
C VAL A 324 26.94 -30.62 17.94
N SER A 325 26.43 -31.86 17.94
CA SER A 325 25.18 -32.22 17.25
C SER A 325 23.93 -31.49 17.77
N GLN A 326 23.90 -31.11 19.06
CA GLN A 326 22.78 -30.36 19.63
C GLN A 326 22.76 -28.91 19.13
N HIS A 327 23.93 -28.30 18.94
CA HIS A 327 24.05 -26.96 18.39
C HIS A 327 23.59 -26.93 16.92
N GLU A 328 24.04 -27.87 16.10
CA GLU A 328 23.63 -27.99 14.69
C GLU A 328 22.12 -28.22 14.53
N LYS A 329 21.53 -29.10 15.36
CA LYS A 329 20.06 -29.30 15.39
C LYS A 329 19.31 -28.04 15.82
N GLY A 330 19.86 -27.27 16.75
CA GLY A 330 19.30 -25.98 17.16
C GLY A 330 19.29 -24.96 16.01
N LEU A 331 20.42 -24.85 15.31
CA LEU A 331 20.60 -23.96 14.16
C LEU A 331 19.69 -24.34 12.99
N THR A 332 19.56 -25.64 12.70
CA THR A 332 18.66 -26.16 11.66
C THR A 332 17.20 -25.77 11.93
N ARG A 333 16.73 -25.99 13.17
CA ARG A 333 15.38 -25.58 13.60
C ARG A 333 15.16 -24.07 13.49
N PHE A 334 16.19 -23.29 13.83
CA PHE A 334 16.16 -21.84 13.72
C PHE A 334 15.99 -21.40 12.26
N TYR A 335 16.76 -21.98 11.33
CA TYR A 335 16.62 -21.73 9.90
C TYR A 335 15.27 -22.18 9.34
N ASP A 336 14.73 -23.32 9.78
CA ASP A 336 13.39 -23.77 9.40
C ASP A 336 12.31 -22.75 9.81
N ASN A 337 12.40 -22.22 11.03
CA ASN A 337 11.47 -21.19 11.51
C ASN A 337 11.57 -19.90 10.69
N ILE A 338 12.78 -19.48 10.29
CA ILE A 338 12.98 -18.30 9.43
C ILE A 338 12.38 -18.54 8.05
N MET A 339 12.67 -19.69 7.43
CA MET A 339 12.13 -20.05 6.11
C MET A 339 10.59 -20.06 6.13
N GLN A 340 9.97 -20.63 7.16
CA GLN A 340 8.52 -20.61 7.32
C GLN A 340 7.98 -19.20 7.57
N GLY A 341 8.69 -18.37 8.33
CA GLY A 341 8.33 -16.97 8.57
C GLY A 341 8.33 -16.16 7.27
N ILE A 342 9.34 -16.34 6.42
CA ILE A 342 9.41 -15.66 5.11
C ILE A 342 8.23 -16.09 4.24
N LEU A 343 7.98 -17.39 4.10
CA LEU A 343 6.88 -17.90 3.28
C LEU A 343 5.49 -17.44 3.76
N ARG A 344 5.31 -17.24 5.06
CA ARG A 344 4.03 -16.80 5.64
C ARG A 344 3.79 -15.30 5.49
N HIS A 345 4.83 -14.49 5.64
CA HIS A 345 4.70 -13.04 5.79
C HIS A 345 5.17 -12.23 4.58
N VAL A 346 5.98 -12.82 3.70
CA VAL A 346 6.51 -12.15 2.51
C VAL A 346 5.77 -12.65 1.28
N ASN A 347 5.08 -11.74 0.59
CA ASN A 347 4.52 -12.02 -0.72
C ASN A 347 5.56 -11.72 -1.80
N PHE A 348 6.08 -12.77 -2.43
CA PHE A 348 7.12 -12.68 -3.45
C PHE A 348 6.67 -11.98 -4.74
N ASP A 349 5.36 -11.86 -4.99
CA ASP A 349 4.85 -11.18 -6.18
C ASP A 349 4.92 -9.65 -6.05
N ILE A 350 4.70 -9.15 -4.84
CA ILE A 350 4.66 -7.71 -4.53
C ILE A 350 6.08 -7.18 -4.29
N VAL A 351 6.90 -7.96 -3.57
CA VAL A 351 8.23 -7.52 -3.16
C VAL A 351 9.22 -7.56 -4.34
N LYS A 352 9.90 -6.43 -4.59
CA LYS A 352 10.96 -6.28 -5.60
C LYS A 352 12.22 -7.03 -5.20
N CYS A 353 12.67 -6.89 -3.94
CA CYS A 353 13.86 -7.58 -3.44
C CYS A 353 13.75 -8.01 -1.97
N ILE A 354 14.46 -9.09 -1.62
CA ILE A 354 14.51 -9.64 -0.26
C ILE A 354 15.94 -9.55 0.24
N ILE A 355 16.16 -8.76 1.27
CA ILE A 355 17.47 -8.59 1.90
C ILE A 355 17.64 -9.62 3.00
N LEU A 356 18.76 -10.34 2.99
CA LEU A 356 19.20 -11.20 4.08
C LEU A 356 20.46 -10.58 4.70
N ALA A 357 20.37 -10.17 5.95
CA ALA A 357 21.43 -9.47 6.63
C ALA A 357 21.80 -10.13 7.96
N SER A 358 23.10 -10.30 8.20
CA SER A 358 23.61 -10.87 9.44
C SER A 358 25.02 -10.39 9.78
N PRO A 359 25.41 -10.44 11.06
CA PRO A 359 26.82 -10.40 11.44
C PRO A 359 27.50 -11.71 11.06
N GLY A 360 28.66 -11.61 10.40
CA GLY A 360 29.44 -12.77 9.96
C GLY A 360 28.76 -13.61 8.88
N PHE A 361 28.86 -14.93 8.98
CA PHE A 361 28.52 -15.89 7.92
C PHE A 361 27.11 -16.50 8.03
N VAL A 362 26.27 -16.02 8.95
CA VAL A 362 24.96 -16.63 9.24
C VAL A 362 24.02 -16.52 8.03
N LYS A 363 24.03 -15.39 7.32
CA LYS A 363 23.24 -15.15 6.10
C LYS A 363 23.60 -16.12 4.97
N ASP A 364 24.89 -16.43 4.81
CA ASP A 364 25.39 -17.29 3.74
C ASP A 364 24.98 -18.74 4.01
N GLN A 365 25.18 -19.19 5.27
CA GLN A 365 24.72 -20.50 5.73
C GLN A 365 23.20 -20.67 5.62
N PHE A 366 22.44 -19.63 5.97
CA PHE A 366 20.99 -19.65 5.84
C PHE A 366 20.54 -19.70 4.38
N MET A 367 21.18 -18.94 3.48
CA MET A 367 20.87 -18.97 2.05
C MET A 367 21.10 -20.35 1.45
N ASP A 368 22.24 -20.97 1.76
CA ASP A 368 22.55 -22.33 1.32
C ASP A 368 21.55 -23.34 1.87
N TYR A 369 21.21 -23.23 3.16
CA TYR A 369 20.19 -24.07 3.78
C TYR A 369 18.83 -23.93 3.10
N MET A 370 18.39 -22.70 2.85
CA MET A 370 17.11 -22.39 2.23
C MET A 370 17.04 -22.94 0.79
N ILE A 371 18.10 -22.82 -0.01
CA ILE A 371 18.15 -23.38 -1.36
C ILE A 371 18.10 -24.91 -1.29
N GLN A 372 18.86 -25.55 -0.40
CA GLN A 372 18.84 -27.00 -0.25
C GLN A 372 17.47 -27.53 0.17
N GLN A 373 16.79 -26.84 1.09
CA GLN A 373 15.43 -27.22 1.49
C GLN A 373 14.41 -26.96 0.39
N ALA A 374 14.54 -25.86 -0.36
CA ALA A 374 13.66 -25.58 -1.48
C ALA A 374 13.75 -26.67 -2.57
N ILE A 375 14.95 -27.19 -2.85
CA ILE A 375 15.15 -28.32 -3.77
C ILE A 375 14.54 -29.61 -3.22
N LYS A 376 14.74 -29.91 -1.93
CA LYS A 376 14.19 -31.12 -1.29
C LYS A 376 12.66 -31.14 -1.25
N LEU A 377 12.05 -29.99 -1.02
CA LEU A 377 10.59 -29.82 -0.90
C LEU A 377 9.92 -29.46 -2.23
N ASP A 378 10.68 -29.36 -3.32
CA ASP A 378 10.22 -28.87 -4.65
C ASP A 378 9.42 -27.56 -4.57
N ASN A 379 9.88 -26.63 -3.73
CA ASN A 379 9.19 -25.36 -3.50
C ASN A 379 9.55 -24.35 -4.60
N LYS A 380 8.71 -24.30 -5.64
CA LYS A 380 8.88 -23.45 -6.82
C LYS A 380 8.98 -21.96 -6.49
N ILE A 381 8.28 -21.47 -5.46
CA ILE A 381 8.23 -20.05 -5.12
C ILE A 381 9.62 -19.49 -4.80
N ILE A 382 10.41 -20.22 -4.01
CA ILE A 382 11.76 -19.80 -3.61
C ILE A 382 12.74 -19.97 -4.78
N LEU A 383 12.60 -21.05 -5.56
CA LEU A 383 13.48 -21.35 -6.69
C LEU A 383 13.34 -20.33 -7.82
N GLU A 384 12.11 -19.96 -8.18
CA GLU A 384 11.81 -18.95 -9.21
C GLU A 384 12.27 -17.54 -8.78
N ASN A 385 12.17 -17.22 -7.48
CA ASN A 385 12.53 -15.91 -6.93
C ASN A 385 13.96 -15.84 -6.38
N LYS A 386 14.84 -16.80 -6.71
CA LYS A 386 16.23 -16.82 -6.21
C LYS A 386 17.00 -15.52 -6.51
N GLY A 387 16.76 -14.91 -7.67
CA GLY A 387 17.41 -13.67 -8.08
C GLY A 387 16.98 -12.41 -7.31
N LYS A 388 15.93 -12.51 -6.48
CA LYS A 388 15.45 -11.41 -5.62
C LYS A 388 16.18 -11.32 -4.28
N PHE A 389 16.84 -12.40 -3.86
CA PHE A 389 17.57 -12.43 -2.59
C PHE A 389 18.91 -11.70 -2.70
N LEU A 390 19.18 -10.83 -1.74
CA LEU A 390 20.40 -10.02 -1.67
C LEU A 390 21.04 -10.18 -0.30
N LEU A 391 22.31 -10.57 -0.27
CA LEU A 391 23.07 -10.83 0.94
C LEU A 391 23.81 -9.55 1.37
N VAL A 392 23.57 -9.06 2.60
CA VAL A 392 24.17 -7.81 3.12
C VAL A 392 24.84 -8.07 4.46
N HIS A 393 25.92 -7.36 4.75
CA HIS A 393 26.50 -7.40 6.10
C HIS A 393 25.61 -6.61 7.08
N SER A 394 25.52 -7.04 8.33
CA SER A 394 24.96 -6.20 9.39
C SER A 394 25.77 -6.32 10.68
N SER A 395 25.85 -5.22 11.42
CA SER A 395 26.43 -5.19 12.77
C SER A 395 25.70 -6.11 13.77
N SER A 396 24.38 -6.27 13.65
CA SER A 396 23.57 -7.05 14.59
C SER A 396 22.36 -7.73 13.92
N GLY A 397 21.65 -8.56 14.70
CA GLY A 397 20.38 -9.22 14.33
C GLY A 397 19.09 -8.43 14.61
N PHE A 398 19.17 -7.17 15.04
CA PHE A 398 18.01 -6.40 15.53
C PHE A 398 17.57 -5.27 14.57
N LYS A 399 16.36 -4.73 14.79
CA LYS A 399 15.72 -3.70 13.94
C LYS A 399 16.64 -2.52 13.58
N HIS A 400 17.41 -2.00 14.52
CA HIS A 400 18.30 -0.85 14.27
C HIS A 400 19.36 -1.07 13.19
N SER A 401 19.78 -2.33 12.94
CA SER A 401 20.73 -2.64 11.87
C SER A 401 20.12 -2.48 10.47
N LEU A 402 18.79 -2.37 10.33
CA LEU A 402 18.16 -2.01 9.05
C LEU A 402 18.66 -0.69 8.50
N LYS A 403 19.06 0.25 9.35
CA LYS A 403 19.66 1.52 8.91
C LYS A 403 20.94 1.28 8.10
N GLU A 404 21.87 0.54 8.68
CA GLU A 404 23.16 0.20 8.05
C GLU A 404 22.93 -0.53 6.73
N ILE A 405 21.99 -1.49 6.74
CA ILE A 405 21.63 -2.29 5.57
C ILE A 405 21.07 -1.41 4.44
N LEU A 406 20.25 -0.40 4.75
CA LEU A 406 19.67 0.48 3.73
C LEU A 406 20.67 1.53 3.20
N ALA A 407 21.74 1.81 3.93
CA ALA A 407 22.82 2.71 3.51
C ALA A 407 23.86 2.02 2.61
N GLU A 408 23.88 0.68 2.57
CA GLU A 408 24.84 -0.09 1.77
C GLU A 408 24.65 0.15 0.26
N PRO A 409 25.71 0.49 -0.50
CA PRO A 409 25.61 0.80 -1.93
C PRO A 409 25.02 -0.34 -2.78
N ALA A 410 25.31 -1.59 -2.41
CA ALA A 410 24.75 -2.76 -3.07
C ALA A 410 23.21 -2.80 -2.98
N VAL A 411 22.68 -2.34 -1.85
CA VAL A 411 21.25 -2.26 -1.55
C VAL A 411 20.65 -1.03 -2.24
N ILE A 412 21.29 0.13 -2.15
CA ILE A 412 20.85 1.37 -2.79
C ILE A 412 20.71 1.19 -4.31
N SER A 413 21.65 0.51 -4.98
CA SER A 413 21.56 0.28 -6.43
C SER A 413 20.32 -0.52 -6.87
N ARG A 414 19.74 -1.30 -5.96
CA ARG A 414 18.54 -2.13 -6.20
C ARG A 414 17.26 -1.47 -5.70
N ILE A 415 17.39 -0.47 -4.83
CA ILE A 415 16.31 0.27 -4.14
C ILE A 415 16.27 1.73 -4.62
N SER A 416 17.05 2.11 -5.63
CA SER A 416 17.32 3.51 -6.04
C SER A 416 16.08 4.33 -6.38
N GLU A 417 14.94 3.69 -6.61
CA GLU A 417 13.66 4.34 -6.92
C GLU A 417 12.74 4.51 -5.69
N THR A 418 13.17 4.09 -4.50
CA THR A 418 12.31 4.09 -3.31
C THR A 418 12.57 5.32 -2.43
N LYS A 419 11.49 5.99 -1.99
CA LYS A 419 11.55 7.15 -1.09
C LYS A 419 12.43 6.92 0.15
N ALA A 420 12.35 5.73 0.75
CA ALA A 420 13.12 5.35 1.93
C ALA A 420 14.65 5.46 1.72
N SER A 421 15.16 5.20 0.51
CA SER A 421 16.59 5.37 0.21
C SER A 421 17.01 6.84 0.23
N GLY A 422 16.16 7.73 -0.31
CA GLY A 422 16.38 9.18 -0.30
C GLY A 422 16.39 9.78 1.11
N GLU A 423 15.55 9.24 2.00
CA GLU A 423 15.50 9.62 3.42
C GLU A 423 16.78 9.19 4.16
N VAL A 424 17.19 7.92 4.02
CA VAL A 424 18.40 7.40 4.68
C VAL A 424 19.63 8.17 4.22
N LYS A 425 19.76 8.44 2.91
CA LYS A 425 20.87 9.22 2.35
C LYS A 425 20.91 10.65 2.89
N ALA A 426 19.76 11.31 3.02
CA ALA A 426 19.70 12.67 3.54
C ALA A 426 20.16 12.74 5.00
N LEU A 427 19.75 11.76 5.81
CA LEU A 427 20.12 11.68 7.22
C LEU A 427 21.59 11.31 7.41
N GLU A 428 22.15 10.43 6.57
CA GLU A 428 23.58 10.12 6.54
C GLU A 428 24.42 11.34 6.12
N THR A 429 23.94 12.11 5.13
CA THR A 429 24.58 13.36 4.70
C THR A 429 24.60 14.36 5.85
N PHE A 430 23.50 14.50 6.59
CA PHE A 430 23.42 15.35 7.77
C PHE A 430 24.46 14.97 8.83
N TYR A 431 24.57 13.69 9.20
CA TYR A 431 25.59 13.24 10.16
C TYR A 431 27.02 13.43 9.65
N THR A 432 27.24 13.24 8.34
CA THR A 432 28.56 13.47 7.73
C THR A 432 28.95 14.94 7.85
N ILE A 433 28.03 15.86 7.52
CA ILE A 433 28.27 17.30 7.64
C ILE A 433 28.51 17.68 9.10
N LEU A 434 27.72 17.16 10.04
CA LEU A 434 27.91 17.43 11.47
C LEU A 434 29.30 16.99 11.97
N GLN A 435 29.91 15.96 11.38
CA GLN A 435 31.27 15.52 11.70
C GLN A 435 32.36 16.35 11.03
N THR A 436 32.14 16.80 9.79
CA THR A 436 33.17 17.50 9.00
C THR A 436 33.13 19.02 9.17
N ASP A 437 31.94 19.60 9.31
CA ASP A 437 31.65 21.03 9.38
C ASP A 437 30.40 21.27 10.26
N PRO A 438 30.57 21.36 11.59
CA PRO A 438 29.46 21.45 12.53
C PRO A 438 28.63 22.72 12.32
N SER A 439 29.28 23.81 11.89
CA SER A 439 28.65 25.11 11.66
C SER A 439 27.67 25.14 10.47
N ARG A 440 27.49 24.02 9.76
CA ARG A 440 26.63 23.90 8.59
C ARG A 440 25.44 22.95 8.81
N ALA A 441 25.37 22.25 9.93
CA ALA A 441 24.29 21.32 10.24
C ALA A 441 23.74 21.58 11.64
N PHE A 442 22.48 22.03 11.72
CA PHE A 442 21.82 22.33 13.00
C PHE A 442 20.57 21.47 13.19
N TYR A 443 20.24 21.22 14.46
CA TYR A 443 18.99 20.59 14.87
C TYR A 443 18.34 21.42 15.98
N GLY A 444 17.03 21.28 16.14
CA GLY A 444 16.24 22.05 17.09
C GLY A 444 15.52 23.26 16.47
N LYS A 445 14.33 23.58 17.01
CA LYS A 445 13.43 24.60 16.47
C LYS A 445 14.09 25.99 16.39
N LYS A 446 14.68 26.47 17.49
CA LYS A 446 15.28 27.81 17.59
C LYS A 446 16.38 28.05 16.54
N HIS A 447 17.30 27.10 16.40
CA HIS A 447 18.40 27.20 15.43
C HIS A 447 17.89 27.26 13.99
N ILE A 448 16.86 26.46 13.68
CA ILE A 448 16.29 26.39 12.33
C ILE A 448 15.50 27.65 11.99
N GLU A 449 14.79 28.24 12.94
CA GLU A 449 14.11 29.52 12.74
C GLU A 449 15.10 30.65 12.42
N LYS A 450 16.23 30.71 13.14
CA LYS A 450 17.29 31.68 12.86
C LYS A 450 17.95 31.43 11.50
N ALA A 451 18.24 30.17 11.17
CA ALA A 451 18.79 29.80 9.86
C ALA A 451 17.82 30.10 8.70
N ASN A 452 16.51 29.97 8.93
CA ASN A 452 15.49 30.36 7.97
C ASN A 452 15.42 31.88 7.79
N GLY A 453 15.57 32.65 8.87
CA GLY A 453 15.67 34.11 8.82
C GLY A 453 16.83 34.62 7.94
N SER A 454 17.95 33.88 7.92
CA SER A 454 19.10 34.14 7.05
C SER A 454 19.02 33.46 5.68
N GLN A 455 17.92 32.77 5.36
CA GLN A 455 17.71 31.99 4.13
C GLN A 455 18.86 31.02 3.81
N ALA A 456 19.49 30.47 4.85
CA ALA A 456 20.67 29.63 4.74
C ALA A 456 20.35 28.15 4.49
N ILE A 457 19.09 27.73 4.63
CA ILE A 457 18.70 26.31 4.61
C ILE A 457 18.75 25.75 3.18
N GLU A 458 19.53 24.67 2.98
CA GLU A 458 19.58 23.88 1.76
C GLU A 458 18.57 22.74 1.79
N THR A 459 18.58 21.96 2.87
CA THR A 459 17.69 20.80 3.05
C THR A 459 17.14 20.78 4.46
N LEU A 460 15.81 20.81 4.59
CA LEU A 460 15.11 20.60 5.86
C LEU A 460 14.73 19.13 6.01
N LEU A 461 15.05 18.56 7.17
CA LEU A 461 14.62 17.23 7.61
C LEU A 461 13.61 17.42 8.73
N ILE A 462 12.35 16.99 8.51
CA ILE A 462 11.28 17.16 9.49
C ILE A 462 10.49 15.87 9.68
N SER A 463 10.21 15.52 10.93
CA SER A 463 9.39 14.36 11.27
C SER A 463 7.90 14.65 11.12
N ASP A 464 7.15 13.69 10.55
CA ASP A 464 5.70 13.81 10.38
C ASP A 464 4.91 13.84 11.70
N LYS A 465 5.56 13.49 12.82
CA LYS A 465 5.01 13.58 14.16
C LYS A 465 4.77 15.03 14.59
N LEU A 466 5.63 15.96 14.15
CA LEU A 466 5.53 17.38 14.51
C LEU A 466 4.27 18.04 13.93
N PHE A 467 3.82 17.62 12.74
CA PHE A 467 2.58 18.11 12.14
C PHE A 467 1.30 17.55 12.80
N ARG A 468 1.44 16.55 13.68
CA ARG A 468 0.33 15.93 14.42
C ARG A 468 0.21 16.43 15.86
N CYS A 469 0.98 17.44 16.25
CA CYS A 469 0.88 18.02 17.58
C CYS A 469 -0.55 18.52 17.85
N GLN A 470 -1.04 18.32 19.08
CA GLN A 470 -2.37 18.78 19.51
C GLN A 470 -2.48 20.31 19.49
N ASP A 471 -1.35 21.01 19.63
CA ASP A 471 -1.31 22.47 19.55
C ASP A 471 -1.41 22.94 18.09
N ILE A 472 -2.56 23.52 17.77
CA ILE A 472 -2.88 24.07 16.45
C ILE A 472 -1.94 25.22 16.09
N ASN A 473 -1.48 26.02 17.06
CA ASN A 473 -0.61 27.16 16.78
C ASN A 473 0.79 26.69 16.42
N LEU A 474 1.36 25.78 17.21
CA LEU A 474 2.66 25.16 16.93
C LEU A 474 2.68 24.47 15.56
N ARG A 475 1.58 23.80 15.20
CA ARG A 475 1.44 23.18 13.87
C ARG A 475 1.47 24.23 12.75
N LYS A 476 0.76 25.35 12.91
CA LYS A 476 0.78 26.43 11.91
C LYS A 476 2.17 27.01 11.72
N GLU A 477 2.90 27.23 12.82
CA GLU A 477 4.28 27.70 12.76
C GLU A 477 5.19 26.75 11.95
N TYR A 478 5.09 25.43 12.17
CA TYR A 478 5.85 24.47 11.37
C TYR A 478 5.43 24.43 9.90
N VAL A 479 4.14 24.60 9.59
CA VAL A 479 3.65 24.68 8.20
C VAL A 479 4.21 25.93 7.53
N GLU A 480 4.14 27.09 8.20
CA GLU A 480 4.69 28.35 7.71
C GLU A 480 6.21 28.29 7.51
N LEU A 481 6.93 27.63 8.43
CA LEU A 481 8.37 27.39 8.30
C LEU A 481 8.69 26.54 7.05
N VAL A 482 7.93 25.46 6.81
CA VAL A 482 8.11 24.62 5.62
C VAL A 482 7.83 25.40 4.34
N GLU A 483 6.76 26.20 4.32
CA GLU A 483 6.41 27.05 3.17
C GLU A 483 7.50 28.10 2.90
N SER A 484 7.99 28.79 3.94
CA SER A 484 9.10 29.75 3.84
C SER A 484 10.38 29.14 3.26
N ILE A 485 10.70 27.91 3.64
CA ILE A 485 11.90 27.22 3.15
C ILE A 485 11.72 26.80 1.69
N LYS A 486 10.54 26.30 1.31
CA LYS A 486 10.21 25.99 -0.08
C LYS A 486 10.29 27.24 -0.96
N ASP A 487 9.77 28.37 -0.49
CA ASP A 487 9.81 29.66 -1.19
C ASP A 487 11.24 30.20 -1.34
N SER A 488 12.11 29.92 -0.37
CA SER A 488 13.55 30.25 -0.41
C SER A 488 14.36 29.28 -1.31
N GLY A 489 13.70 28.30 -1.93
CA GLY A 489 14.30 27.29 -2.79
C GLY A 489 15.07 26.21 -2.05
N GLY A 490 14.74 25.96 -0.78
CA GLY A 490 15.26 24.81 -0.02
C GLY A 490 14.47 23.53 -0.30
N ASP A 491 15.14 22.39 -0.24
CA ASP A 491 14.49 21.07 -0.34
C ASP A 491 13.92 20.65 1.03
N VAL A 492 12.68 20.16 1.07
CA VAL A 492 12.04 19.73 2.32
C VAL A 492 11.73 18.25 2.26
N LYS A 493 12.34 17.49 3.17
CA LYS A 493 12.15 16.04 3.30
C LYS A 493 11.38 15.73 4.58
N ILE A 494 10.16 15.22 4.39
CA ILE A 494 9.30 14.78 5.49
C ILE A 494 9.54 13.30 5.77
N PHE A 495 10.06 13.01 6.97
CA PHE A 495 10.35 11.66 7.46
C PHE A 495 9.13 11.08 8.18
N SER A 496 8.87 9.80 7.95
CA SER A 496 7.89 9.08 8.74
C SER A 496 8.49 8.65 10.08
N SER A 497 7.85 9.03 11.17
CA SER A 497 8.18 8.56 12.53
C SER A 497 8.11 7.04 12.71
N LEU A 498 7.41 6.31 11.84
CA LEU A 498 7.32 4.85 11.87
C LEU A 498 8.40 4.15 11.02
N HIS A 499 9.29 4.91 10.41
CA HIS A 499 10.45 4.41 9.70
C HIS A 499 11.72 4.56 10.55
N VAL A 500 12.72 3.71 10.30
CA VAL A 500 13.97 3.67 11.09
C VAL A 500 14.74 4.99 11.02
N SER A 501 14.68 5.70 9.88
CA SER A 501 15.26 7.05 9.74
C SER A 501 14.53 8.09 10.59
N GLY A 502 13.19 8.07 10.61
CA GLY A 502 12.38 9.00 11.40
C GLY A 502 12.55 8.81 12.90
N GLU A 503 12.71 7.57 13.39
CA GLU A 503 13.01 7.30 14.80
C GLU A 503 14.29 8.00 15.27
N GLN A 504 15.29 8.16 14.40
CA GLN A 504 16.53 8.88 14.73
C GLN A 504 16.35 10.40 14.70
N LEU A 505 15.62 10.90 13.71
CA LEU A 505 15.33 12.33 13.64
C LEU A 505 14.50 12.78 14.84
N ASP A 506 13.56 11.96 15.32
CA ASP A 506 12.79 12.20 16.54
C ASP A 506 13.68 12.28 17.79
N GLN A 507 14.78 11.52 17.86
CA GLN A 507 15.77 11.63 18.94
C GLN A 507 16.54 12.97 18.88
N LEU A 508 16.63 13.58 17.70
CA LEU A 508 17.20 14.90 17.45
C LEU A 508 16.11 15.98 17.40
N THR A 509 15.18 15.98 18.35
CA THR A 509 14.04 16.92 18.46
C THR A 509 12.98 16.85 17.33
N GLY A 510 13.16 15.99 16.34
CA GLY A 510 12.24 15.81 15.21
C GLY A 510 12.44 16.81 14.06
N ILE A 511 13.37 17.77 14.18
CA ILE A 511 13.65 18.77 13.15
C ILE A 511 15.16 19.05 13.06
N ALA A 512 15.69 18.98 11.83
CA ALA A 512 17.10 19.24 11.52
C ALA A 512 17.23 19.92 10.15
N ALA A 513 18.31 20.66 9.94
CA ALA A 513 18.57 21.35 8.69
C ALA A 513 20.05 21.24 8.28
N ILE A 514 20.26 21.11 6.97
CA ILE A 514 21.56 21.27 6.31
C ILE A 514 21.56 22.66 5.67
N LEU A 515 22.59 23.45 5.95
CA LEU A 515 22.74 24.81 5.43
C LEU A 515 23.57 24.84 4.14
N ARG A 516 23.38 25.88 3.32
CA ARG A 516 24.15 26.17 2.10
C ARG A 516 25.55 26.71 2.43
N PHE A 517 25.66 27.47 3.52
CA PHE A 517 26.89 28.08 4.01
C PHE A 517 26.97 27.96 5.54
N PRO A 518 28.18 27.94 6.11
CA PRO A 518 28.38 27.83 7.55
C PRO A 518 27.87 29.07 8.30
N MET A 519 27.26 28.87 9.46
CA MET A 519 26.77 29.91 10.37
C MET A 519 27.27 29.65 11.81
N PRO A 520 28.50 30.08 12.15
CA PRO A 520 29.10 29.84 13.48
C PRO A 520 28.34 30.52 14.62
N GLU A 521 27.67 31.64 14.35
CA GLU A 521 26.91 32.43 15.33
C GLU A 521 25.77 31.64 16.01
N LEU A 522 25.32 30.54 15.39
CA LEU A 522 24.29 29.66 15.94
C LEU A 522 24.87 28.61 16.92
N GLU A 523 26.18 28.39 16.92
CA GLU A 523 26.85 27.49 17.88
C GLU A 523 27.02 28.19 19.24
N ASP A 524 27.41 29.46 19.24
CA ASP A 524 27.75 30.21 20.46
C ASP A 524 26.56 30.41 21.43
N GLU A 525 25.33 30.46 20.92
CA GLU A 525 24.12 30.59 21.76
C GLU A 525 23.70 29.28 22.44
N SER A 526 24.26 28.14 22.03
CA SER A 526 23.90 26.84 22.61
C SER A 526 24.56 26.59 23.97
N ASP A 527 25.70 27.23 24.24
CA ASP A 527 26.42 27.13 25.51
C ASP A 527 25.76 27.98 26.62
N ASP A 528 25.17 29.14 26.28
CA ASP A 528 24.59 30.08 27.24
C ASP A 528 23.24 29.62 27.86
N GLU A 529 22.49 28.72 27.21
CA GLU A 529 21.20 28.24 27.75
C GLU A 529 21.34 27.00 28.65
N SER A 530 22.50 26.32 28.67
CA SER A 530 22.68 25.09 29.46
C SER A 530 22.76 25.31 30.98
N ASP A 531 23.00 26.55 31.42
CA ASP A 531 23.15 26.92 32.84
C ASP A 531 21.86 27.54 33.47
N SER A 532 20.74 27.63 32.75
CA SER A 532 19.57 28.42 33.20
C SER A 532 18.27 27.65 33.47
N ASN A 533 18.25 26.32 33.34
CA ASN A 533 17.02 25.51 33.55
C ASN A 533 17.04 24.62 34.81
N GLU A 534 17.93 24.87 35.77
CA GLU A 534 17.86 24.31 37.13
C GLU A 534 17.59 25.42 38.16
N GLU A 535 16.47 26.14 38.06
CA GLU A 535 15.84 26.86 39.19
C GLU A 535 14.52 27.51 38.72
N ASP A 536 13.41 26.77 38.82
CA ASP A 536 12.11 27.23 39.38
C ASP A 536 11.01 26.14 39.29
#